data_AF-A0A6N3EY61-F1
#
_entry.id   AF-A0A6N3EY61-F1
#
_cell.length_a   1.000
_cell.length_b   1.000
_cell.length_c   1.000
_cell.angle_alpha   90.00
_cell.angle_beta   90.00
_cell.angle_gamma   90.00
#
_symmetry.space_group_name_H-M   'P 1'
#
loop_
_entity.id
_entity.type
_entity.pdbx_description
1 polymer ?
#
loop_
_entity_poly.entity_id
_entity_poly.type
_entity_poly.pdbx_seq_one_letter_code
_entity_poly.pdbx_strand_id
1 'polypeptide(L)'
;MKYVYVVSPHFLEAMRDESMPYSFAIKGYPSIKDGRKNLMYTNISDIIGFAIVLYELPNDLYPLIDLLQAIDRISNGHPIVLSSFFKDGIDIVLDNINLLNSTLIVHTDLECMTDIEIRRGIYGSILKEVYKPYEPPKDEDLIPVISPDICHYVPLLNERIMQLSEDIPIAPDYAKAIGIDPVVEKTRDSDLIIYLLRCEMIRRKYGLEPDSRVKTKFKAVLQDEPDRLTRLQFESIFNLIWEGRIWI
;
A
#
# COMPACT_ATOMS: atom_id res chain seq x y z
N MET A 1 -1.22 14.06 -15.47
CA MET A 1 -2.15 14.49 -14.40
C MET A 1 -3.54 14.09 -14.86
N LYS A 2 -4.31 13.37 -14.03
CA LYS A 2 -5.64 12.88 -14.41
C LYS A 2 -6.69 14.00 -14.33
N TYR A 3 -7.76 13.93 -15.14
CA TYR A 3 -8.85 14.90 -15.08
C TYR A 3 -10.23 14.32 -15.46
N VAL A 4 -11.30 14.97 -14.99
CA VAL A 4 -12.67 14.75 -15.47
C VAL A 4 -12.93 15.67 -16.66
N TYR A 5 -13.47 15.10 -17.73
CA TYR A 5 -13.93 15.88 -18.89
C TYR A 5 -15.35 16.39 -18.62
N VAL A 6 -15.52 17.69 -18.46
CA VAL A 6 -16.80 18.26 -18.02
C VAL A 6 -17.38 19.15 -19.12
N VAL A 7 -18.62 18.89 -19.51
CA VAL A 7 -19.42 19.80 -20.33
C VAL A 7 -20.53 20.34 -19.44
N SER A 8 -20.48 21.64 -19.14
CA SER A 8 -21.54 22.30 -18.38
C SER A 8 -21.63 23.77 -18.75
N PRO A 9 -22.80 24.27 -19.19
CA PRO A 9 -22.96 25.70 -19.45
C PRO A 9 -23.01 26.56 -18.19
N HIS A 10 -23.54 26.01 -17.09
CA HIS A 10 -23.91 26.80 -15.90
C HIS A 10 -23.10 26.48 -14.65
N PHE A 11 -22.45 25.31 -14.59
CA PHE A 11 -21.90 24.80 -13.33
C PHE A 11 -20.38 24.61 -13.34
N LEU A 12 -19.64 25.07 -14.36
CA LEU A 12 -18.18 24.84 -14.44
C LEU A 12 -17.41 25.40 -13.25
N GLU A 13 -17.80 26.56 -12.74
CA GLU A 13 -17.13 27.18 -11.60
C GLU A 13 -17.34 26.35 -10.33
N ALA A 14 -18.59 26.04 -10.00
CA ALA A 14 -18.90 25.17 -8.87
C ALA A 14 -18.22 23.79 -8.99
N MET A 15 -18.24 23.19 -10.19
CA MET A 15 -17.56 21.94 -10.47
C MET A 15 -16.05 22.06 -10.21
N ARG A 16 -15.40 23.12 -10.71
CA ARG A 16 -13.97 23.39 -10.47
C ARG A 16 -13.68 23.51 -8.97
N ASP A 17 -14.46 24.27 -8.24
CA ASP A 17 -14.19 24.55 -6.83
C ASP A 17 -14.38 23.28 -5.99
N GLU A 18 -15.42 22.50 -6.26
CA GLU A 18 -15.66 21.21 -5.62
C GLU A 18 -14.66 20.12 -6.03
N SER A 19 -13.84 20.34 -7.06
CA SER A 19 -12.78 19.41 -7.47
C SER A 19 -11.49 19.56 -6.67
N MET A 20 -11.29 20.69 -5.98
CA MET A 20 -10.05 20.98 -5.23
C MET A 20 -9.63 19.91 -4.21
N PRO A 21 -10.56 19.21 -3.50
CA PRO A 21 -10.20 18.16 -2.57
C PRO A 21 -9.68 16.87 -3.24
N TYR A 22 -9.87 16.70 -4.55
CA TYR A 22 -9.52 15.48 -5.27
C TYR A 22 -8.14 15.59 -5.94
N SER A 23 -7.53 14.44 -6.25
CA SER A 23 -6.24 14.37 -6.93
C SER A 23 -6.32 14.59 -8.45
N PHE A 24 -7.52 14.78 -9.00
CA PHE A 24 -7.76 15.04 -10.41
C PHE A 24 -8.11 16.51 -10.65
N ALA A 25 -7.84 16.99 -11.87
CA ALA A 25 -8.29 18.31 -12.31
C ALA A 25 -9.59 18.22 -13.14
N ILE A 26 -10.14 19.37 -13.53
CA ILE A 26 -11.26 19.44 -14.46
C ILE A 26 -10.84 20.10 -15.77
N LYS A 27 -11.23 19.47 -16.88
CA LYS A 27 -11.17 20.08 -18.20
C LYS A 27 -12.61 20.40 -18.63
N GLY A 28 -13.00 21.65 -18.36
CA GLY A 28 -14.38 22.13 -18.50
C GLY A 28 -14.67 22.81 -19.84
N TYR A 29 -15.86 22.59 -20.39
CA TYR A 29 -16.33 23.22 -21.62
C TYR A 29 -17.74 23.81 -21.43
N PRO A 30 -17.97 25.05 -21.88
CA PRO A 30 -19.22 25.77 -21.60
C PRO A 30 -20.38 25.35 -22.51
N SER A 31 -20.14 24.50 -23.51
CA SER A 31 -21.20 24.04 -24.41
C SER A 31 -20.92 22.63 -24.94
N ILE A 32 -21.98 21.92 -25.34
CA ILE A 32 -21.90 20.62 -26.02
C ILE A 32 -21.03 20.71 -27.29
N LYS A 33 -21.14 21.81 -28.03
CA LYS A 33 -20.36 22.06 -29.25
C LYS A 33 -18.86 22.19 -28.94
N ASP A 34 -18.51 22.94 -27.90
CA ASP A 34 -17.12 23.09 -27.47
C ASP A 34 -16.57 21.78 -26.92
N GLY A 35 -17.38 21.05 -26.15
CA GLY A 35 -17.07 19.70 -25.69
C GLY A 35 -16.81 18.77 -26.87
N ARG A 36 -17.65 18.76 -27.90
CA ARG A 36 -17.46 17.88 -29.06
C ARG A 36 -16.20 18.22 -29.86
N LYS A 37 -15.95 19.51 -30.09
CA LYS A 37 -14.78 20.00 -30.83
C LYS A 37 -13.48 19.66 -30.12
N ASN A 38 -13.43 19.83 -28.79
CA ASN A 38 -12.21 19.63 -28.01
C ASN A 38 -11.93 18.17 -27.66
N LEU A 39 -12.91 17.29 -27.83
CA LEU A 39 -12.77 15.86 -27.58
C LEU A 39 -11.61 15.26 -28.40
N MET A 40 -11.43 15.70 -29.66
CA MET A 40 -10.36 15.23 -30.56
C MET A 40 -8.95 15.65 -30.13
N TYR A 41 -8.84 16.72 -29.33
CA TYR A 41 -7.55 17.26 -28.83
C TYR A 41 -7.26 16.83 -27.39
N THR A 42 -7.99 15.82 -26.92
CA THR A 42 -7.96 15.41 -25.52
C THR A 42 -7.32 14.03 -25.43
N ASN A 43 -6.29 13.91 -24.61
CA ASN A 43 -5.65 12.63 -24.38
C ASN A 43 -6.54 11.76 -23.48
N ILE A 44 -7.14 10.72 -24.06
CA ILE A 44 -8.06 9.81 -23.39
C ILE A 44 -7.39 9.16 -22.18
N SER A 45 -6.11 8.83 -22.26
CA SER A 45 -5.40 8.16 -21.15
C SER A 45 -5.33 9.01 -19.88
N ASP A 46 -5.53 10.32 -19.98
CA ASP A 46 -5.55 11.22 -18.83
C ASP A 46 -6.97 11.45 -18.27
N ILE A 47 -8.01 10.99 -18.97
CA ILE A 47 -9.40 11.10 -18.54
C ILE A 47 -9.69 10.01 -17.52
N ILE A 48 -10.41 10.35 -16.45
CA ILE A 48 -10.98 9.35 -15.51
C ILE A 48 -12.47 9.10 -15.79
N GLY A 49 -13.19 10.11 -16.25
CA GLY A 49 -14.59 9.99 -16.65
C GLY A 49 -15.09 11.26 -17.32
N PHE A 50 -16.30 11.17 -17.86
CA PHE A 50 -16.98 12.26 -18.54
C PHE A 50 -18.20 12.69 -17.73
N ALA A 51 -18.40 13.99 -17.57
CA ALA A 51 -19.59 14.54 -16.94
C ALA A 51 -20.25 15.57 -17.87
N ILE A 52 -21.52 15.36 -18.18
CA ILE A 52 -22.36 16.28 -18.94
C ILE A 52 -23.42 16.78 -17.97
N VAL A 53 -23.32 18.04 -17.57
CA VAL A 53 -24.15 18.63 -16.50
C VAL A 53 -24.91 19.80 -17.08
N LEU A 54 -26.19 19.59 -17.32
CA LEU A 54 -27.09 20.54 -17.97
C LEU A 54 -28.16 20.99 -16.98
N TYR A 55 -28.54 22.26 -17.03
CA TYR A 55 -29.70 22.72 -16.27
C TYR A 55 -30.97 22.10 -16.88
N GLU A 56 -31.14 22.31 -18.19
CA GLU A 56 -32.21 21.74 -19.01
C GLU A 56 -31.61 21.02 -20.21
N LEU A 57 -32.31 19.98 -20.70
CA LEU A 57 -31.93 19.35 -21.95
C LEU A 57 -32.18 20.32 -23.13
N PRO A 58 -31.30 20.33 -24.15
CA PRO A 58 -31.51 21.17 -25.31
C PRO A 58 -32.73 20.70 -26.11
N ASN A 59 -33.49 21.65 -26.69
CA ASN A 59 -34.62 21.34 -27.56
C ASN A 59 -34.25 20.42 -28.73
N ASP A 60 -33.05 20.64 -29.28
CA ASP A 60 -32.43 19.71 -30.22
C ASP A 60 -31.46 18.79 -29.47
N LEU A 61 -31.86 17.52 -29.33
CA LEU A 61 -31.09 16.50 -28.63
C LEU A 61 -29.96 15.92 -29.49
N TYR A 62 -29.95 16.15 -30.81
CA TYR A 62 -28.97 15.55 -31.72
C TYR A 62 -27.51 15.86 -31.34
N PRO A 63 -27.12 17.11 -31.00
CA PRO A 63 -25.75 17.42 -30.59
C PRO A 63 -25.32 16.70 -29.30
N LEU A 64 -26.26 16.49 -28.37
CA LEU A 64 -25.99 15.76 -27.13
C LEU A 64 -25.75 14.28 -27.43
N ILE A 65 -26.60 13.68 -28.25
CA ILE A 65 -26.49 12.27 -28.66
C ILE A 65 -25.18 12.04 -29.44
N ASP A 66 -24.83 12.92 -30.39
CA ASP A 66 -23.55 12.83 -31.12
C ASP A 66 -22.35 12.94 -30.17
N LEU A 67 -22.40 13.84 -29.17
CA LEU A 67 -21.35 13.95 -28.18
C LEU A 67 -21.21 12.66 -27.34
N LEU A 68 -22.32 12.11 -26.83
CA LEU A 68 -22.32 10.89 -26.03
C LEU A 68 -21.74 9.70 -26.81
N GLN A 69 -22.17 9.51 -28.06
CA GLN A 69 -21.65 8.46 -28.93
C GLN A 69 -20.18 8.69 -29.31
N ALA A 70 -19.77 9.94 -29.50
CA ALA A 70 -18.37 10.26 -29.76
C ALA A 70 -17.47 9.96 -28.55
N ILE A 71 -17.96 10.24 -27.34
CA ILE A 71 -17.29 9.88 -26.10
C ILE A 71 -17.16 8.35 -26.02
N ASP A 72 -18.24 7.60 -26.20
CA ASP A 72 -18.23 6.13 -26.14
C ASP A 72 -17.24 5.46 -27.11
N ARG A 73 -17.08 6.02 -28.30
CA ARG A 73 -16.11 5.51 -29.29
C ARG A 73 -14.66 5.65 -28.84
N ILE A 74 -14.36 6.61 -27.96
CA ILE A 74 -12.99 6.91 -27.54
C ILE A 74 -12.72 6.59 -26.07
N SER A 75 -13.77 6.45 -25.26
CA SER A 75 -13.69 6.39 -23.80
C SER A 75 -13.01 5.14 -23.26
N ASN A 76 -12.92 4.06 -24.04
CA ASN A 76 -12.25 2.82 -23.65
C ASN A 76 -12.64 2.32 -22.22
N GLY A 77 -13.94 2.33 -21.90
CA GLY A 77 -14.43 1.88 -20.58
C GLY A 77 -14.68 2.98 -19.56
N HIS A 78 -14.31 4.24 -19.84
CA HIS A 78 -14.56 5.33 -18.89
C HIS A 78 -16.06 5.62 -18.72
N PRO A 79 -16.53 5.87 -17.48
CA PRO A 79 -17.93 6.17 -17.22
C PRO A 79 -18.33 7.54 -17.77
N ILE A 80 -19.58 7.65 -18.19
CA ILE A 80 -20.22 8.89 -18.61
C ILE A 80 -21.33 9.20 -17.62
N VAL A 81 -21.29 10.37 -17.00
CA VAL A 81 -22.37 10.88 -16.15
C VAL A 81 -23.15 11.94 -16.92
N LEU A 82 -24.44 11.72 -17.11
CA LEU A 82 -25.38 12.72 -17.63
C LEU A 82 -26.27 13.21 -16.47
N SER A 83 -26.21 14.49 -16.17
CA SER A 83 -27.01 15.13 -15.13
C SER A 83 -27.87 16.23 -15.73
N SER A 84 -29.18 16.17 -15.49
CA SER A 84 -30.13 17.23 -15.84
C SER A 84 -31.16 17.45 -14.73
N PHE A 85 -31.64 18.68 -14.55
CA PHE A 85 -32.62 18.99 -13.51
C PHE A 85 -34.02 18.51 -13.92
N PHE A 86 -34.31 18.61 -15.21
CA PHE A 86 -35.58 18.19 -15.77
C PHE A 86 -35.44 16.83 -16.43
N LYS A 87 -36.38 15.93 -16.16
CA LYS A 87 -36.43 14.61 -16.77
C LYS A 87 -36.93 14.63 -18.22
N ASP A 88 -37.63 15.69 -18.60
CA ASP A 88 -38.26 15.82 -19.91
C ASP A 88 -37.24 15.65 -21.05
N GLY A 89 -37.44 14.62 -21.88
CA GLY A 89 -36.58 14.32 -23.03
C GLY A 89 -35.43 13.36 -22.76
N ILE A 90 -35.18 12.95 -21.50
CA ILE A 90 -34.16 11.94 -21.17
C ILE A 90 -34.47 10.60 -21.84
N ASP A 91 -35.74 10.18 -21.83
CA ASP A 91 -36.15 8.91 -22.45
C ASP A 91 -35.80 8.89 -23.95
N ILE A 92 -35.98 10.03 -24.64
CA ILE A 92 -35.60 10.17 -26.05
C ILE A 92 -34.08 10.05 -26.22
N VAL A 93 -33.29 10.63 -25.32
CA VAL A 93 -31.83 10.45 -25.35
C VAL A 93 -31.49 8.97 -25.17
N LEU A 94 -32.07 8.31 -24.18
CA LEU A 94 -31.81 6.89 -23.87
C LEU A 94 -32.20 5.95 -25.03
N ASP A 95 -33.32 6.22 -25.70
CA ASP A 95 -33.80 5.43 -26.84
C ASP A 95 -32.92 5.60 -28.10
N ASN A 96 -32.20 6.71 -28.21
CA ASN A 96 -31.39 7.05 -29.40
C ASN A 96 -29.87 6.90 -29.19
N ILE A 97 -29.42 6.58 -27.98
CA ILE A 97 -28.01 6.26 -27.73
C ILE A 97 -27.78 4.75 -27.86
N ASN A 98 -26.63 4.39 -28.42
CA ASN A 98 -26.13 3.03 -28.42
C ASN A 98 -24.68 3.06 -27.97
N LEU A 99 -24.46 2.80 -26.68
CA LEU A 99 -23.15 2.84 -26.05
C LEU A 99 -22.61 1.41 -25.96
N LEU A 100 -21.42 1.19 -26.51
CA LEU A 100 -20.79 -0.13 -26.58
C LEU A 100 -19.68 -0.30 -25.55
N ASN A 101 -19.00 0.80 -25.20
CA ASN A 101 -17.77 0.75 -24.41
C ASN A 101 -17.90 1.45 -23.05
N SER A 102 -18.84 2.39 -22.91
CA SER A 102 -19.01 3.21 -21.72
C SER A 102 -20.28 2.86 -20.95
N THR A 103 -20.15 2.85 -19.62
CA THR A 103 -21.30 2.90 -18.72
C THR A 103 -21.87 4.32 -18.68
N LEU A 104 -23.16 4.46 -18.96
CA LEU A 104 -23.89 5.71 -18.76
C LEU A 104 -24.61 5.70 -17.42
N ILE A 105 -24.38 6.74 -16.63
CA ILE A 105 -25.02 7.00 -15.35
C ILE A 105 -25.86 8.27 -15.51
N VAL A 106 -27.16 8.16 -15.29
CA VAL A 106 -28.10 9.26 -15.47
C VAL A 106 -28.61 9.74 -14.11
N HIS A 107 -28.44 11.04 -13.84
CA HIS A 107 -29.01 11.72 -12.66
C HIS A 107 -30.02 12.74 -13.14
N THR A 108 -31.31 12.48 -12.91
CA THR A 108 -32.43 13.37 -13.23
C THR A 108 -33.17 13.79 -11.97
N ASP A 109 -34.12 14.71 -12.12
CA ASP A 109 -35.01 15.15 -11.04
C ASP A 109 -34.26 15.84 -9.88
N LEU A 110 -33.19 16.57 -10.22
CA LEU A 110 -32.45 17.37 -9.25
C LEU A 110 -33.18 18.71 -9.02
N GLU A 111 -33.58 18.97 -7.77
CA GLU A 111 -34.20 20.26 -7.41
C GLU A 111 -33.20 21.42 -7.56
N CYS A 112 -31.96 21.20 -7.12
CA CYS A 112 -30.85 22.12 -7.27
C CYS A 112 -29.51 21.39 -7.37
N MET A 113 -28.54 22.01 -8.04
CA MET A 113 -27.16 21.53 -8.05
C MET A 113 -26.47 22.03 -6.78
N THR A 114 -26.39 21.19 -5.75
CA THR A 114 -25.58 21.47 -4.56
C THR A 114 -24.22 20.78 -4.64
N ASP A 115 -23.32 21.18 -3.76
CA ASP A 115 -22.00 20.57 -3.60
C ASP A 115 -22.09 19.05 -3.34
N ILE A 116 -23.20 18.58 -2.76
CA ILE A 116 -23.43 17.16 -2.49
C ILE A 116 -23.67 16.42 -3.81
N GLU A 117 -24.50 16.92 -4.72
CA GLU A 117 -24.72 16.27 -6.02
C GLU A 117 -23.47 16.35 -6.89
N ILE A 118 -22.69 17.43 -6.81
CA ILE A 118 -21.39 17.49 -7.51
C ILE A 118 -20.43 16.43 -6.95
N ARG A 119 -20.20 16.40 -5.64
CA ARG A 119 -19.22 15.50 -5.01
C ARG A 119 -19.66 14.05 -5.02
N ARG A 120 -20.88 13.74 -4.60
CA ARG A 120 -21.37 12.35 -4.48
C ARG A 120 -22.04 11.88 -5.77
N GLY A 121 -22.89 12.71 -6.35
CA GLY A 121 -23.64 12.36 -7.56
C GLY A 121 -22.72 12.26 -8.77
N ILE A 122 -21.97 13.32 -9.09
CA ILE A 122 -21.17 13.37 -10.32
C ILE A 122 -19.79 12.72 -10.11
N TYR A 123 -18.95 13.28 -9.23
CA TYR A 123 -17.59 12.75 -9.03
C TYR A 123 -17.62 11.37 -8.38
N GLY A 124 -18.45 11.17 -7.36
CA GLY A 124 -18.60 9.89 -6.68
C GLY A 124 -19.00 8.77 -7.63
N SER A 125 -19.92 9.01 -8.56
CA SER A 125 -20.31 8.02 -9.58
C SER A 125 -19.15 7.66 -10.51
N ILE A 126 -18.40 8.66 -10.99
CA ILE A 126 -17.20 8.40 -11.82
C ILE A 126 -16.17 7.60 -11.04
N LEU A 127 -15.85 8.02 -9.82
CA LEU A 127 -14.82 7.38 -9.00
C LEU A 127 -15.20 5.96 -8.61
N LYS A 128 -16.49 5.68 -8.36
CA LYS A 128 -16.98 4.34 -8.02
C LYS A 128 -16.79 3.34 -9.17
N GLU A 129 -16.99 3.78 -10.41
CA GLU A 129 -16.79 2.93 -11.59
C GLU A 129 -15.31 2.75 -11.93
N VAL A 130 -14.51 3.82 -11.78
CA VAL A 130 -13.07 3.79 -12.09
C VAL A 130 -12.28 3.02 -11.03
N TYR A 131 -12.57 3.30 -9.77
CA TYR A 131 -11.97 2.63 -8.63
C TYR A 131 -12.97 1.65 -8.10
N LYS A 132 -12.81 0.37 -8.49
CA LYS A 132 -13.55 -0.71 -7.84
C LYS A 132 -13.36 -0.55 -6.33
N PRO A 133 -14.43 -0.67 -5.52
CA PRO A 133 -14.28 -0.85 -4.08
C PRO A 133 -13.22 -1.94 -3.87
N TYR A 134 -12.45 -1.84 -2.79
CA TYR A 134 -11.61 -2.96 -2.39
C TYR A 134 -12.53 -4.17 -2.18
N GLU A 135 -12.61 -5.03 -3.19
CA GLU A 135 -13.22 -6.34 -3.06
C GLU A 135 -12.17 -7.16 -2.33
N PRO A 136 -12.43 -7.61 -1.09
CA PRO A 136 -11.56 -8.60 -0.49
C PRO A 136 -11.45 -9.75 -1.50
N PRO A 137 -10.23 -10.23 -1.80
CA PRO A 137 -10.04 -11.26 -2.81
C PRO A 137 -10.98 -12.44 -2.51
N LYS A 138 -11.71 -12.90 -3.53
CA LYS A 138 -12.50 -14.12 -3.41
C LYS A 138 -11.54 -15.27 -3.16
N ASP A 139 -11.91 -16.20 -2.28
CA ASP A 139 -11.04 -17.28 -1.77
C ASP A 139 -10.35 -18.10 -2.87
N GLU A 140 -10.88 -18.10 -4.10
CA GLU A 140 -10.37 -18.85 -5.26
C GLU A 140 -9.21 -18.16 -6.02
N ASP A 141 -9.03 -16.84 -5.88
CA ASP A 141 -7.92 -16.08 -6.50
C ASP A 141 -6.72 -15.88 -5.57
N LEU A 142 -6.76 -16.51 -4.39
CA LEU A 142 -5.62 -16.57 -3.49
C LEU A 142 -4.54 -17.46 -4.12
N ILE A 143 -3.60 -16.84 -4.84
CA ILE A 143 -2.21 -17.28 -4.82
C ILE A 143 -1.94 -17.63 -3.35
N PRO A 144 -1.37 -18.81 -3.00
CA PRO A 144 -1.06 -19.10 -1.62
C PRO A 144 -0.13 -18.02 -1.12
N VAL A 145 -0.71 -17.01 -0.49
CA VAL A 145 -0.03 -16.09 0.38
C VAL A 145 0.46 -17.06 1.42
N ILE A 146 1.76 -17.35 1.38
CA ILE A 146 2.49 -17.77 2.56
C ILE A 146 2.14 -16.68 3.55
N SER A 147 1.09 -16.91 4.34
CA SER A 147 0.62 -16.01 5.36
C SER A 147 1.86 -15.79 6.21
N PRO A 148 2.53 -14.63 6.15
CA PRO A 148 3.48 -14.37 7.20
C PRO A 148 2.56 -14.28 8.42
N ASP A 149 2.88 -15.07 9.44
CA ASP A 149 2.24 -15.02 10.73
C ASP A 149 2.53 -13.64 11.37
N ILE A 150 2.00 -12.55 10.80
CA ILE A 150 2.35 -11.15 11.18
C ILE A 150 1.76 -10.80 12.56
N CYS A 151 0.83 -11.61 13.08
CA CYS A 151 0.36 -11.49 14.46
C CYS A 151 1.12 -12.36 15.46
N HIS A 152 2.11 -13.14 15.02
CA HIS A 152 3.01 -13.84 15.93
C HIS A 152 4.32 -13.09 16.00
N TYR A 153 4.71 -12.70 17.22
CA TYR A 153 6.04 -12.17 17.48
C TYR A 153 7.06 -13.24 17.08
N VAL A 154 7.73 -13.05 15.95
CA VAL A 154 8.92 -13.82 15.59
C VAL A 154 10.11 -13.08 16.21
N PRO A 155 10.73 -13.60 17.29
CA PRO A 155 11.89 -12.96 17.88
C PRO A 155 13.00 -12.84 16.82
N LEU A 156 13.49 -11.61 16.62
CA LEU A 156 14.58 -11.33 15.66
C LEU A 156 15.88 -12.03 16.06
N LEU A 157 16.03 -12.35 17.35
CA LEU A 157 17.16 -13.06 17.92
C LEU A 157 16.71 -14.44 18.38
N ASN A 158 17.50 -15.45 18.04
CA ASN A 158 17.31 -16.81 18.53
C ASN A 158 17.31 -16.82 20.06
N GLU A 159 16.41 -17.59 20.70
CA GLU A 159 16.37 -17.72 22.17
C GLU A 159 17.73 -18.13 22.76
N ARG A 160 18.52 -18.93 22.03
CA ARG A 160 19.90 -19.29 22.39
C ARG A 160 20.79 -18.05 22.54
N ILE A 161 20.64 -17.08 21.65
CA ILE A 161 21.38 -15.81 21.68
C ILE A 161 20.90 -14.93 22.83
N MET A 162 19.59 -14.93 23.11
CA MET A 162 19.03 -14.16 24.22
C MET A 162 19.63 -14.60 25.57
N GLN A 163 19.97 -15.88 25.75
CA GLN A 163 20.67 -16.37 26.97
C GLN A 163 22.02 -15.68 27.20
N LEU A 164 22.71 -15.21 26.15
CA LEU A 164 23.97 -14.49 26.30
C LEU A 164 23.79 -13.10 26.92
N SER A 165 22.58 -12.53 26.83
CA SER A 165 22.26 -11.22 27.40
C SER A 165 21.95 -11.24 28.90
N GLU A 166 21.87 -12.42 29.53
CA GLU A 166 21.65 -12.54 30.97
C GLU A 166 22.82 -11.95 31.76
N ASP A 167 22.55 -11.35 32.91
CA ASP A 167 23.59 -10.70 33.73
C ASP A 167 24.66 -11.70 34.19
N ILE A 168 25.94 -11.34 34.01
CA ILE A 168 27.05 -12.14 34.52
C ILE A 168 27.19 -11.89 36.03
N PRO A 169 27.10 -12.91 36.90
CA PRO A 169 27.19 -12.73 38.34
C PRO A 169 28.55 -12.15 38.75
N ILE A 170 28.53 -11.28 39.76
CA ILE A 170 29.73 -10.68 40.32
C ILE A 170 30.41 -11.72 41.22
N ALA A 171 31.64 -12.06 40.89
CA ALA A 171 32.50 -12.97 41.64
C ALA A 171 33.88 -12.34 41.85
N PRO A 172 34.72 -12.87 42.76
CA PRO A 172 36.05 -12.30 43.00
C PRO A 172 37.06 -12.64 41.90
N ASP A 173 36.83 -13.73 41.16
CA ASP A 173 37.72 -14.19 40.10
C ASP A 173 36.94 -14.89 38.99
N TYR A 174 37.58 -15.00 37.82
CA TYR A 174 37.03 -15.64 36.62
C TYR A 174 36.59 -17.09 36.86
N ALA A 175 37.35 -17.87 37.64
CA ALA A 175 37.06 -19.28 37.87
C ALA A 175 35.78 -19.46 38.70
N LYS A 176 35.59 -18.63 39.73
CA LYS A 176 34.38 -18.58 40.54
C LYS A 176 33.20 -18.06 39.74
N ALA A 177 33.39 -17.05 38.90
CA ALA A 177 32.34 -16.53 38.03
C ALA A 177 31.77 -17.61 37.11
N ILE A 178 32.64 -18.42 36.48
CA ILE A 178 32.23 -19.57 35.68
C ILE A 178 31.49 -20.61 36.52
N GLY A 179 31.96 -20.88 37.73
CA GLY A 179 31.37 -21.91 38.60
C GLY A 179 29.98 -21.57 39.14
N ILE A 180 29.58 -20.29 39.12
CA ILE A 180 28.29 -19.83 39.63
C ILE A 180 27.37 -19.26 38.54
N ASP A 181 27.84 -19.14 37.30
CA ASP A 181 27.04 -18.58 36.20
C ASP A 181 25.99 -19.62 35.73
N PRO A 182 24.69 -19.29 35.83
CA PRO A 182 23.63 -20.26 35.55
C PRO A 182 23.55 -20.62 34.06
N VAL A 183 23.96 -19.70 33.17
CA VAL A 183 24.00 -19.97 31.72
C VAL A 183 25.12 -20.96 31.43
N VAL A 184 26.31 -20.77 32.01
CA VAL A 184 27.44 -21.70 31.89
C VAL A 184 27.06 -23.08 32.40
N GLU A 185 26.44 -23.17 33.57
CA GLU A 185 26.01 -24.45 34.17
C GLU A 185 25.02 -25.19 33.27
N LYS A 186 24.02 -24.48 32.75
CA LYS A 186 22.97 -25.05 31.88
C LYS A 186 23.49 -25.47 30.50
N THR A 187 24.44 -24.74 29.94
CA THR A 187 24.88 -24.92 28.54
C THR A 187 26.13 -25.78 28.37
N ARG A 188 26.84 -26.09 29.46
CA ARG A 188 28.11 -26.85 29.44
C ARG A 188 28.06 -28.13 28.60
N ASP A 189 27.00 -28.91 28.75
CA ASP A 189 26.83 -30.21 28.10
C ASP A 189 25.80 -30.20 26.97
N SER A 190 24.97 -29.15 26.90
CA SER A 190 23.83 -29.06 25.99
C SER A 190 24.07 -28.16 24.78
N ASP A 191 24.84 -27.08 24.92
CA ASP A 191 25.09 -26.11 23.86
C ASP A 191 26.50 -25.51 23.96
N LEU A 192 27.41 -26.17 23.25
CA LEU A 192 28.83 -25.82 23.27
C LEU A 192 29.10 -24.42 22.68
N ILE A 193 28.27 -23.92 21.76
CA ILE A 193 28.44 -22.58 21.16
C ILE A 193 28.18 -21.51 22.22
N ILE A 194 27.05 -21.62 22.94
CA ILE A 194 26.69 -20.69 24.01
C ILE A 194 27.67 -20.77 25.15
N TYR A 195 28.07 -21.98 25.56
CA TYR A 195 29.07 -22.18 26.59
C TYR A 195 30.39 -21.44 26.27
N LEU A 196 30.92 -21.62 25.06
CA LEU A 196 32.18 -20.97 24.65
C LEU A 196 32.05 -19.43 24.60
N LEU A 197 30.95 -18.92 24.05
CA LEU A 197 30.70 -17.48 24.01
C LEU A 197 30.57 -16.87 25.41
N ARG A 198 29.79 -17.52 26.28
CA ARG A 198 29.58 -17.08 27.66
C ARG A 198 30.89 -17.07 28.45
N CYS A 199 31.71 -18.12 28.32
CA CYS A 199 33.04 -18.16 28.94
C CYS A 199 33.94 -17.00 28.49
N GLU A 200 33.91 -16.62 27.20
CA GLU A 200 34.68 -15.47 26.69
C GLU A 200 34.12 -14.12 27.14
N MET A 201 32.80 -13.97 27.25
CA MET A 201 32.17 -12.78 27.83
C MET A 201 32.58 -12.58 29.29
N ILE A 202 32.51 -13.65 30.10
CA ILE A 202 32.98 -13.62 31.48
C ILE A 202 34.47 -13.27 31.50
N ARG A 203 35.29 -13.91 30.66
CA ARG A 203 36.74 -13.66 30.57
C ARG A 203 37.05 -12.18 30.32
N ARG A 204 36.35 -11.56 29.37
CA ARG A 204 36.45 -10.13 29.07
C ARG A 204 36.00 -9.24 30.22
N LYS A 205 34.91 -9.58 30.91
CA LYS A 205 34.43 -8.85 32.10
C LYS A 205 35.49 -8.76 33.20
N TYR A 206 36.32 -9.79 33.35
CA TYR A 206 37.45 -9.81 34.29
C TYR A 206 38.78 -9.28 33.70
N GLY A 207 38.75 -8.64 32.54
CA GLY A 207 39.92 -8.00 31.92
C GLY A 207 40.97 -8.97 31.38
N LEU A 208 40.61 -10.24 31.17
CA LEU A 208 41.51 -11.24 30.61
C LEU A 208 41.47 -11.22 29.07
N GLU A 209 42.62 -11.45 28.45
CA GLU A 209 42.72 -11.55 26.98
C GLU A 209 42.03 -12.80 26.44
N PRO A 210 41.40 -12.75 25.24
CA PRO A 210 40.65 -13.87 24.68
C PRO A 210 41.50 -15.13 24.47
N ASP A 211 40.90 -16.30 24.64
CA ASP A 211 41.61 -17.54 24.41
C ASP A 211 41.57 -17.95 22.92
N SER A 212 42.75 -17.94 22.28
CA SER A 212 42.92 -18.39 20.88
C SER A 212 42.45 -19.83 20.62
N ARG A 213 42.47 -20.69 21.65
CA ARG A 213 41.97 -22.06 21.56
C ARG A 213 40.44 -22.08 21.47
N VAL A 214 39.78 -21.18 22.20
CA VAL A 214 38.32 -21.01 22.15
C VAL A 214 37.90 -20.52 20.78
N LYS A 215 38.63 -19.59 20.16
CA LYS A 215 38.35 -19.17 18.77
C LYS A 215 38.37 -20.33 17.77
N THR A 216 39.38 -21.18 17.87
CA THR A 216 39.54 -22.33 16.97
C THR A 216 38.42 -23.34 17.19
N LYS A 217 38.12 -23.65 18.46
CA LYS A 217 37.05 -24.58 18.83
C LYS A 217 35.67 -24.03 18.45
N PHE A 218 35.41 -22.75 18.67
CA PHE A 218 34.17 -22.08 18.28
C PHE A 218 33.94 -22.16 16.77
N LYS A 219 34.95 -21.85 15.95
CA LYS A 219 34.83 -21.97 14.50
C LYS A 219 34.54 -23.39 14.03
N ALA A 220 35.14 -24.39 14.67
CA ALA A 220 34.86 -25.79 14.35
C ALA A 220 33.41 -26.16 14.66
N VAL A 221 32.93 -25.83 15.86
CA VAL A 221 31.56 -26.14 16.31
C VAL A 221 30.52 -25.35 15.51
N LEU A 222 30.83 -24.11 15.12
CA LEU A 222 29.93 -23.26 14.34
C LEU A 222 29.70 -23.77 12.91
N GLN A 223 30.62 -24.57 12.36
CA GLN A 223 30.42 -25.22 11.06
C GLN A 223 29.30 -26.26 11.09
N ASP A 224 29.08 -26.87 12.27
CA ASP A 224 28.04 -27.88 12.48
C ASP A 224 26.66 -27.27 12.75
N GLU A 225 26.55 -25.93 12.86
CA GLU A 225 25.26 -25.24 13.03
C GLU A 225 24.45 -25.26 11.72
N PRO A 226 23.29 -25.96 11.68
CA PRO A 226 22.53 -26.17 10.45
C PRO A 226 21.83 -24.90 9.97
N ASP A 227 21.42 -24.00 10.87
CA ASP A 227 20.72 -22.77 10.51
C ASP A 227 21.70 -21.65 10.13
N ARG A 228 21.66 -21.25 8.86
CA ARG A 228 22.55 -20.22 8.31
C ARG A 228 22.38 -18.87 9.01
N LEU A 229 21.16 -18.49 9.38
CA LEU A 229 20.90 -17.20 10.00
C LEU A 229 21.49 -17.16 11.42
N THR A 230 21.17 -18.17 12.23
CA THR A 230 21.72 -18.37 13.58
C THR A 230 23.25 -18.40 13.55
N ARG A 231 23.84 -19.07 12.55
CA ARG A 231 25.30 -19.11 12.36
C ARG A 231 25.91 -17.73 12.17
N LEU A 232 25.32 -16.90 11.30
CA LEU A 232 25.77 -15.53 11.06
C LEU A 232 25.62 -14.63 12.29
N GLN A 233 24.54 -14.82 13.06
CA GLN A 233 24.32 -14.09 14.30
C GLN A 233 25.39 -14.44 15.35
N PHE A 234 25.70 -15.73 15.54
CA PHE A 234 26.78 -16.16 16.43
C PHE A 234 28.16 -15.68 15.99
N GLU A 235 28.46 -15.71 14.70
CA GLU A 235 29.72 -15.19 14.17
C GLU A 235 29.87 -13.68 14.45
N SER A 236 28.79 -12.92 14.27
CA SER A 236 28.77 -11.48 14.55
C SER A 236 29.00 -11.20 16.03
N ILE A 237 28.31 -11.92 16.92
CA ILE A 237 28.47 -11.78 18.37
C ILE A 237 29.89 -12.16 18.80
N PHE A 238 30.42 -13.26 18.28
CA PHE A 238 31.78 -13.69 18.56
C PHE A 238 32.80 -12.62 18.17
N ASN A 239 32.68 -12.04 16.98
CA ASN A 239 33.58 -10.99 16.53
C ASN A 239 33.51 -9.75 17.43
N LEU A 240 32.30 -9.37 17.85
CA LEU A 240 32.12 -8.23 18.75
C LEU A 240 32.72 -8.46 20.15
N ILE A 241 32.59 -9.66 20.70
CA ILE A 241 33.27 -10.07 21.96
C ILE A 241 34.79 -10.08 21.76
N TRP A 242 35.25 -10.62 20.63
CA TRP A 242 36.67 -10.73 20.30
C TRP A 242 37.34 -9.37 20.15
N GLU A 243 36.65 -8.41 19.53
CA GLU A 243 37.11 -7.03 19.35
C GLU A 243 36.92 -6.16 20.60
N GLY A 244 36.31 -6.69 21.67
CA GLY A 244 36.06 -5.95 22.91
C GLY A 244 35.00 -4.84 22.77
N ARG A 245 34.10 -4.98 21.80
CA ARG A 245 33.08 -3.96 21.45
C ARG A 245 31.74 -4.17 22.15
N ILE A 246 31.51 -5.33 22.77
CA ILE A 246 30.31 -5.60 23.57
C ILE A 246 30.70 -5.73 25.04
N TRP A 247 29.99 -4.94 25.86
CA TRP A 247 29.88 -5.11 27.31
C TRP A 247 28.37 -5.14 27.58
N ILE A 248 27.82 -6.31 27.89
CA ILE A 248 26.48 -6.42 28.46
C ILE A 248 26.69 -6.57 29.97
#